data_AF-S4NV45-F1
#
_entry.id   AF-S4NV45-F1
#
_cell.length_a   1.000
_cell.length_b   1.000
_cell.length_c   1.000
_cell.angle_alpha   90.00
_cell.angle_beta   90.00
_cell.angle_gamma   90.00
#
_symmetry.space_group_name_H-M   'P 1'
#
loop_
_entity.id
_entity.type
_entity.pdbx_description
1 polymer ?
#
loop_
_entity_poly.entity_id
_entity_poly.type
_entity_poly.pdbx_seq_one_letter_code
_entity_poly.pdbx_strand_id
1 'polypeptide(L)'
;FKKLSTKCKDVVTNFTETQSGHIELNTIVNVNCRVPIEKLCSSELNAKKDEDDILDCLIRHKNDAEIKANIKCRAAIEHEQLIALKNYRFTRKFKNACKSYVVRFCPKAQ
;
A
#
# COMPACT_ATOMS: atom_id res chain seq x y z
N PHE A 1 3.27 -16.12 -1.08
CA PHE A 1 3.39 -16.48 0.36
C PHE A 1 3.37 -17.98 0.67
N LYS A 2 2.43 -18.80 0.17
CA LYS A 2 2.30 -20.23 0.59
C LYS A 2 3.45 -21.17 0.19
N LYS A 3 4.29 -20.79 -0.78
CA LYS A 3 5.40 -21.61 -1.31
C LYS A 3 6.78 -20.97 -1.14
N LEU A 4 6.93 -20.01 -0.21
CA LEU A 4 8.23 -19.40 0.07
C LEU A 4 8.92 -20.14 1.22
N SER A 5 10.25 -20.27 1.15
CA SER A 5 11.04 -20.67 2.32
C SER A 5 10.84 -19.66 3.45
N THR A 6 11.01 -20.09 4.71
CA THR A 6 10.82 -19.22 5.88
C THR A 6 11.62 -17.92 5.77
N LYS A 7 12.92 -18.02 5.47
CA LYS A 7 13.80 -16.86 5.30
C LYS A 7 13.32 -15.89 4.20
N CYS A 8 12.85 -16.42 3.07
CA CYS A 8 12.32 -15.59 2.00
C CYS A 8 10.99 -14.93 2.40
N LYS A 9 10.12 -15.68 3.07
CA LYS A 9 8.84 -15.17 3.57
C LYS A 9 9.03 -14.01 4.55
N ASP A 10 10.00 -14.10 5.45
CA ASP A 10 10.27 -13.06 6.45
C ASP A 10 10.79 -11.78 5.80
N VAL A 11 11.77 -11.90 4.89
CA VAL A 11 12.31 -10.75 4.14
C VAL A 11 11.22 -10.08 3.31
N VAL A 12 10.43 -10.85 2.55
CA VAL A 12 9.33 -10.30 1.75
C VAL A 12 8.28 -9.65 2.64
N THR A 13 7.92 -10.26 3.77
CA THR A 13 6.93 -9.69 4.70
C THR A 13 7.41 -8.36 5.27
N ASN A 14 8.65 -8.30 5.74
CA ASN A 14 9.22 -7.06 6.29
C ASN A 14 9.34 -5.98 5.21
N PHE A 15 9.76 -6.33 3.99
CA PHE A 15 9.81 -5.39 2.88
C PHE A 15 8.44 -4.86 2.49
N THR A 16 7.44 -5.74 2.34
CA THR A 16 6.06 -5.35 2.02
C THR A 16 5.46 -4.48 3.12
N GLU A 17 5.74 -4.78 4.38
CA GLU A 17 5.31 -3.95 5.51
C GLU A 17 5.93 -2.55 5.45
N THR A 18 7.24 -2.44 5.21
CA THR A 18 7.90 -1.13 5.03
C THR A 18 7.30 -0.37 3.85
N GLN A 19 7.13 -1.03 2.70
CA GLN A 19 6.52 -0.42 1.51
C GLN A 19 5.08 0.06 1.74
N SER A 20 4.32 -0.60 2.64
CA SER A 20 2.95 -0.17 2.95
C SER A 20 2.86 1.20 3.62
N GLY A 21 3.98 1.70 4.17
CA GLY A 21 4.08 3.05 4.70
C GLY A 21 4.72 4.08 3.76
N HIS A 22 5.17 3.63 2.58
CA HIS A 22 6.12 4.34 1.72
C HIS A 22 5.84 3.91 0.26
N ILE A 23 4.69 4.32 -0.28
CA ILE A 23 4.20 3.79 -1.56
C ILE A 23 5.02 4.26 -2.77
N GLU A 24 5.72 5.39 -2.63
CA GLU A 24 6.67 5.91 -3.60
C GLU A 24 7.89 4.98 -3.81
N LEU A 25 8.21 4.13 -2.82
CA LEU A 25 9.18 3.04 -2.97
C LEU A 25 8.66 1.88 -3.84
N ASN A 26 7.35 1.82 -4.12
CA ASN A 26 6.80 0.86 -5.07
C ASN A 26 7.01 1.36 -6.50
N THR A 27 8.08 0.89 -7.14
CA THR A 27 8.43 1.24 -8.52
C THR A 27 7.28 1.04 -9.51
N ILE A 28 6.44 0.02 -9.32
CA ILE A 28 5.32 -0.25 -10.25
C ILE A 28 4.26 0.84 -10.11
N VAL A 29 3.88 1.22 -8.89
CA VAL A 29 2.95 2.33 -8.67
C VAL A 29 3.58 3.65 -9.14
N ASN A 30 4.81 3.94 -8.73
CA ASN A 30 5.48 5.21 -9.04
C ASN A 30 5.61 5.43 -10.56
N VAL A 31 6.04 4.42 -11.32
CA VAL A 31 6.18 4.52 -12.78
C VAL A 31 4.82 4.64 -13.48
N ASN A 32 3.83 3.83 -13.09
CA ASN A 32 2.56 3.78 -13.83
C ASN A 32 1.58 4.89 -13.41
N CYS A 33 1.65 5.36 -12.18
CA CYS A 33 0.72 6.33 -11.60
C CYS A 33 1.28 7.75 -11.47
N ARG A 34 2.50 8.04 -11.93
CA ARG A 34 3.11 9.38 -11.81
C ARG A 34 2.17 10.54 -12.19
N VAL A 35 1.62 10.51 -13.40
CA VAL A 35 0.73 11.58 -13.89
C VAL A 35 -0.58 11.66 -13.08
N PRO A 36 -1.30 10.55 -12.81
CA PRO A 36 -2.44 10.56 -11.89
C PRO A 36 -2.12 11.12 -10.50
N ILE A 37 -0.96 10.78 -9.92
CA ILE A 37 -0.54 11.30 -8.60
C ILE A 37 -0.39 12.82 -8.67
N GLU A 38 0.35 13.34 -9.65
CA GLU A 38 0.58 14.77 -9.82
C GLU A 38 -0.73 15.56 -10.04
N LYS A 39 -1.73 14.97 -10.69
CA LYS A 39 -3.01 15.63 -10.99
C LYS A 39 -4.06 15.51 -9.88
N LEU A 40 -4.19 14.34 -9.28
CA LEU A 40 -5.31 13.99 -8.38
C LEU A 40 -4.91 14.01 -6.90
N CYS A 41 -3.63 13.74 -6.62
CA CYS A 41 -3.10 13.55 -5.26
C CYS A 41 -1.98 14.55 -4.95
N SER A 42 -1.98 15.72 -5.59
CA SER A 42 -0.95 16.74 -5.39
C SER A 42 -0.92 17.29 -3.97
N SER A 43 -2.06 17.31 -3.28
CA SER A 43 -2.14 17.70 -1.86
C SER A 43 -1.39 16.73 -0.96
N GLU A 44 -1.56 15.44 -1.18
CA GLU A 44 -0.89 14.37 -0.46
C GLU A 44 0.60 14.30 -0.82
N LEU A 45 0.95 14.58 -2.09
CA LEU A 45 2.35 14.66 -2.53
C LEU A 45 3.12 15.82 -1.88
N ASN A 46 2.46 16.97 -1.68
CA ASN A 46 3.08 18.18 -1.12
C ASN A 46 3.01 18.24 0.41
N ALA A 47 2.00 17.60 0.99
CA ALA A 47 1.97 17.38 2.42
C ALA A 47 3.10 16.43 2.76
N LYS A 48 4.14 16.90 3.46
CA LYS A 48 5.15 16.03 4.11
C LYS A 48 4.55 15.14 5.22
N LYS A 49 3.25 14.86 5.16
CA LYS A 49 2.52 13.97 6.05
C LYS A 49 2.64 12.55 5.52
N ASP A 50 2.39 11.60 6.42
CA ASP A 50 2.61 10.17 6.23
C ASP A 50 2.37 9.69 4.79
N GLU A 51 3.41 9.12 4.17
CA GLU A 51 3.47 8.72 2.75
C GLU A 51 2.41 7.66 2.37
N ASP A 52 1.82 6.98 3.36
CA ASP A 52 0.60 6.18 3.28
C ASP A 52 -0.58 6.93 2.60
N ASP A 53 -0.63 8.26 2.66
CA ASP A 53 -1.74 9.09 2.17
C ASP A 53 -1.88 9.05 0.63
N ILE A 54 -0.78 8.84 -0.10
CA ILE A 54 -0.81 8.80 -1.57
C ILE A 54 -1.57 7.56 -2.07
N LEU A 55 -1.35 6.38 -1.46
CA LEU A 55 -2.06 5.17 -1.87
C LEU A 55 -3.55 5.29 -1.58
N ASP A 56 -3.93 5.83 -0.43
CA ASP A 56 -5.32 6.08 -0.06
C ASP A 56 -5.99 7.07 -1.03
N CYS A 57 -5.28 8.09 -1.48
CA CYS A 57 -5.75 8.99 -2.52
C CYS A 57 -5.98 8.25 -3.85
N LEU A 58 -5.00 7.48 -4.32
CA LEU A 58 -5.12 6.70 -5.55
C LEU A 58 -6.28 5.70 -5.50
N ILE A 59 -6.52 5.07 -4.35
CA ILE A 59 -7.66 4.17 -4.15
C ILE A 59 -8.99 4.93 -4.27
N ARG A 60 -9.11 6.11 -3.65
CA ARG A 60 -10.31 6.97 -3.74
C ARG A 60 -10.62 7.36 -5.17
N HIS A 61 -9.59 7.69 -5.96
CA HIS A 61 -9.73 8.13 -7.35
C HIS A 61 -9.65 7.00 -8.39
N LYS A 62 -9.52 5.73 -7.98
CA LYS A 62 -9.26 4.60 -8.89
C LYS A 62 -10.23 4.49 -10.07
N ASN A 63 -11.47 4.94 -9.87
CA ASN A 63 -12.54 4.85 -10.85
C ASN A 63 -12.75 6.15 -11.66
N ASP A 64 -11.94 7.18 -11.44
CA ASP A 64 -12.02 8.44 -12.16
C ASP A 64 -11.52 8.27 -13.60
N ALA A 65 -11.95 9.17 -14.49
CA ALA A 65 -11.61 9.11 -15.90
C ALA A 65 -10.09 9.10 -16.15
N GLU A 66 -9.33 9.90 -15.41
CA GLU A 66 -7.87 10.00 -15.52
C GLU A 66 -7.19 8.64 -15.22
N ILE A 67 -7.59 7.94 -14.15
CA ILE A 67 -7.02 6.63 -13.81
C ILE A 67 -7.57 5.52 -14.73
N LYS A 68 -8.85 5.57 -15.12
CA LYS A 68 -9.42 4.61 -16.07
C LYS A 68 -8.76 4.67 -17.45
N ALA A 69 -8.32 5.86 -17.88
CA ALA A 69 -7.52 6.04 -19.09
C ALA A 69 -6.11 5.43 -18.96
N ASN A 70 -5.60 5.28 -17.74
CA ASN A 70 -4.31 4.65 -17.44
C ASN A 70 -4.50 3.26 -16.79
N ILE A 71 -4.79 2.26 -17.63
CA ILE A 71 -5.08 0.90 -17.19
C ILE A 71 -3.95 0.27 -16.35
N LYS A 72 -2.69 0.64 -16.61
CA LYS A 72 -1.53 0.14 -15.84
C LYS A 72 -1.51 0.71 -14.43
N CYS A 73 -1.80 2.01 -14.27
CA CYS A 73 -1.94 2.60 -12.94
C CYS A 73 -3.10 1.95 -12.18
N ARG A 74 -4.26 1.80 -12.82
CA ARG A 74 -5.41 1.15 -12.20
C ARG A 74 -5.09 -0.27 -11.73
N ALA A 75 -4.44 -1.07 -12.58
CA ALA A 75 -4.01 -2.42 -12.23
C ALA A 75 -3.00 -2.45 -11.07
N ALA A 76 -2.06 -1.49 -11.04
CA ALA A 76 -1.11 -1.35 -9.94
C ALA A 76 -1.84 -1.05 -8.61
N ILE A 77 -2.80 -0.12 -8.59
CA ILE A 77 -3.60 0.19 -7.40
C ILE A 77 -4.36 -1.04 -6.92
N GLU A 78 -5.02 -1.76 -7.84
CA GLU A 78 -5.77 -2.99 -7.50
C GLU A 78 -4.85 -4.08 -6.94
N HIS A 79 -3.65 -4.22 -7.49
CA HIS A 79 -2.64 -5.13 -7.00
C HIS A 79 -2.23 -4.80 -5.55
N GLU A 80 -1.97 -3.53 -5.24
CA GLU A 80 -1.63 -3.11 -3.88
C GLU A 80 -2.79 -3.31 -2.90
N GLN A 81 -4.04 -3.06 -3.33
CA GLN A 81 -5.22 -3.38 -2.52
C GLN A 81 -5.30 -4.88 -2.21
N LEU A 82 -5.02 -5.76 -3.18
CA LEU A 82 -5.01 -7.20 -2.96
C LEU A 82 -3.88 -7.65 -2.02
N ILE A 83 -2.71 -7.01 -2.07
CA ILE A 83 -1.60 -7.25 -1.15
C ILE A 83 -2.00 -6.83 0.27
N ALA A 84 -2.53 -5.61 0.45
CA ALA A 84 -2.96 -5.10 1.74
C ALA A 84 -3.94 -6.05 2.46
N LEU A 85 -4.82 -6.71 1.70
CA LEU A 85 -5.77 -7.69 2.23
C LEU A 85 -5.15 -9.05 2.63
N LYS A 86 -3.89 -9.34 2.28
CA LYS A 86 -3.25 -10.64 2.62
C LYS A 86 -2.81 -10.73 4.07
N ASN A 87 -2.46 -9.61 4.68
CA ASN A 87 -1.94 -9.56 6.05
C ASN A 87 -2.18 -8.16 6.61
N TYR A 88 -2.76 -8.06 7.81
CA TYR A 88 -3.00 -6.78 8.47
C TYR A 88 -1.74 -5.92 8.65
N ARG A 89 -0.55 -6.56 8.69
CA ARG A 89 0.75 -5.87 8.73
C ARG A 89 1.04 -5.07 7.46
N PHE A 90 0.41 -5.39 6.33
CA PHE A 90 0.60 -4.70 5.05
C PHE A 90 -0.30 -3.46 4.90
N THR A 91 -0.86 -2.98 6.01
CA THR A 91 -1.59 -1.70 6.06
C THR A 91 -1.12 -0.97 7.31
N ARG A 92 -0.09 -0.13 7.19
CA ARG A 92 0.57 0.55 8.31
C ARG A 92 -0.42 1.29 9.21
N LYS A 93 -1.34 2.09 8.67
CA LYS A 93 -2.41 2.76 9.43
C LYS A 93 -3.24 1.78 10.27
N PHE A 94 -3.73 0.69 9.66
CA PHE A 94 -4.54 -0.32 10.34
C PHE A 94 -3.72 -1.07 11.41
N LYS A 95 -2.50 -1.51 11.07
CA LYS A 95 -1.58 -2.16 12.00
C LYS A 95 -1.33 -1.30 13.23
N ASN A 96 -1.08 -0.01 13.04
CA ASN A 96 -0.80 0.92 14.12
C ASN A 96 -2.04 1.20 14.97
N ALA A 97 -3.18 1.50 14.35
CA ALA A 97 -4.43 1.76 15.04
C ALA A 97 -4.91 0.56 15.88
N CYS A 98 -4.75 -0.66 15.35
CA CYS A 98 -5.20 -1.89 16.01
C CYS A 98 -4.11 -2.59 16.83
N LYS A 99 -2.91 -2.01 16.98
CA LYS A 99 -1.74 -2.67 17.59
C LYS A 99 -2.05 -3.28 18.96
N SER A 100 -2.66 -2.52 19.87
CA SER A 100 -2.99 -2.98 21.23
C SER A 100 -3.97 -4.15 21.22
N TYR A 101 -4.98 -4.09 20.35
CA TYR A 101 -5.97 -5.16 20.18
C TYR A 101 -5.35 -6.42 19.60
N VAL A 102 -4.51 -6.29 18.57
CA VAL A 102 -3.83 -7.44 17.96
C VAL A 102 -2.90 -8.12 18.97
N VAL A 103 -2.12 -7.35 19.73
CA VAL A 103 -1.26 -7.91 20.79
C VAL A 103 -2.08 -8.66 21.84
N ARG A 104 -3.23 -8.12 22.24
CA ARG A 104 -4.08 -8.70 23.29
C ARG A 104 -4.88 -9.91 22.81
N PHE A 105 -5.43 -9.87 21.60
CA PHE A 105 -6.44 -10.82 21.13
C PHE A 105 -5.93 -11.74 20.00
N CYS A 106 -4.75 -11.48 19.44
CA CYS A 106 -4.18 -12.27 18.34
C CYS A 106 -2.68 -12.58 18.57
N PRO A 107 -2.31 -13.29 19.66
CA PRO A 107 -0.90 -13.53 20.03
C PRO A 107 -0.10 -14.32 18.98
N LYS A 108 -0.77 -15.06 18.09
CA LYS A 108 -0.13 -15.79 16.97
C LYS A 108 0.00 -14.98 15.68
N ALA A 109 -0.47 -13.72 15.68
CA ALA A 109 -0.45 -12.84 14.51
C ALA A 109 0.73 -11.84 14.53
N GLN A 110 1.61 -11.91 15.53
CA GLN A 110 2.86 -11.14 15.57
C GLN A 110 3.87 -11.70 14.57
#